data_AF-W2JKV7-F1
#
_entry.id   AF-W2JKV7-F1
#
_cell.length_a   1.000
_cell.length_b   1.000
_cell.length_c   1.000
_cell.angle_alpha   90.00
_cell.angle_beta   90.00
_cell.angle_gamma   90.00
#
_symmetry.space_group_name_H-M   'P 1'
#
loop_
_entity.id
_entity.type
_entity.pdbx_description
1 polymer ?
#
loop_
_entity_poly.entity_id
_entity_poly.type
_entity_poly.pdbx_seq_one_letter_code
_entity_poly.pdbx_strand_id
1 'polypeptide(L)'
;MVSARGFQTANKKEQRKKKKFTYSLVTSRYFVPQLKRGVVLLRSIDKHLTEFEKDSTPISEVYKIFLDLPLEFAACKLTQRELKIAEEIVSERFDFVYGDAHGLAYLLDPRSCGDGMDVSTRTSVESFLSQWFGKDNANDVLIQLASYHRYVAELRDSSSRHWKLLIERKLRVHDFWCGLKKFNRLQDIAKQLFRCARSMSAAERNFSTHGFIHSKLRNRLDPDSVENLVHIFFNAKKVDEQELDEYTHIQDVLVNIGDEEDPDGQNHDEEYVYY
;
A
#
# COMPACT_ATOMS: atom_id res chain seq x y z
N MET A 1 -9.33 -34.50 -30.46
CA MET A 1 -9.37 -34.69 -28.99
C MET A 1 -8.45 -35.85 -28.61
N VAL A 2 -7.61 -35.69 -27.58
CA VAL A 2 -6.72 -36.78 -27.11
C VAL A 2 -7.52 -37.69 -26.17
N SER A 3 -7.51 -39.01 -26.41
CA SER A 3 -8.18 -39.98 -25.53
C SER A 3 -7.44 -40.11 -24.18
N ALA A 4 -8.14 -40.50 -23.12
CA ALA A 4 -7.54 -40.70 -21.78
C ALA A 4 -6.32 -41.65 -21.82
N ARG A 5 -6.40 -42.73 -22.61
CA ARG A 5 -5.27 -43.64 -22.85
C ARG A 5 -4.14 -42.95 -23.62
N GLY A 6 -4.47 -42.17 -24.66
CA GLY A 6 -3.50 -41.41 -25.45
C GLY A 6 -2.79 -40.30 -24.68
N PHE A 7 -3.42 -39.75 -23.63
CA PHE A 7 -2.75 -38.79 -22.75
C PHE A 7 -1.66 -39.47 -21.90
N GLN A 8 -1.91 -40.67 -21.38
CA GLN A 8 -0.99 -41.36 -20.48
C GLN A 8 0.22 -41.98 -21.19
N THR A 9 0.22 -42.06 -22.52
CA THR A 9 1.39 -42.54 -23.28
C THR A 9 2.49 -41.47 -23.35
N ALA A 10 3.73 -41.91 -23.13
CA ALA A 10 4.93 -41.10 -23.34
C ALA A 10 6.13 -42.01 -23.55
N ASN A 11 7.08 -41.59 -24.40
CA ASN A 11 8.27 -42.38 -24.74
C ASN A 11 9.25 -42.48 -23.56
N LYS A 12 9.34 -41.43 -22.73
CA LYS A 12 10.20 -41.42 -21.54
C LYS A 12 9.44 -41.89 -20.29
N LYS A 13 10.07 -42.75 -19.49
CA LYS A 13 9.50 -43.31 -18.23
C LYS A 13 9.09 -42.23 -17.24
N GLU A 14 9.90 -41.18 -17.08
CA GLU A 14 9.59 -40.04 -16.19
C GLU A 14 8.36 -39.26 -16.66
N GLN A 15 8.27 -38.98 -17.95
CA GLN A 15 7.12 -38.28 -18.54
C GLN A 15 5.85 -39.11 -18.34
N ARG A 16 5.91 -40.43 -18.57
CA ARG A 16 4.77 -41.33 -18.35
C ARG A 16 4.32 -41.33 -16.88
N LYS A 17 5.26 -41.33 -15.92
CA LYS A 17 4.94 -41.17 -14.48
C LYS A 17 4.24 -39.84 -14.19
N LYS A 18 4.79 -38.71 -14.68
CA LYS A 18 4.18 -37.39 -14.51
C LYS A 18 2.77 -37.33 -15.10
N LYS A 19 2.59 -37.80 -16.35
CA LYS A 19 1.27 -37.81 -17.02
C LYS A 19 0.26 -38.69 -16.28
N LYS A 20 0.67 -39.86 -15.79
CA LYS A 20 -0.20 -40.74 -14.99
C LYS A 20 -0.60 -40.08 -13.66
N PHE A 21 0.34 -39.44 -12.99
CA PHE A 21 0.06 -38.68 -11.76
C PHE A 21 -0.91 -37.53 -12.03
N THR A 22 -0.64 -36.68 -13.02
CA THR A 22 -1.52 -35.57 -13.41
C THR A 22 -2.90 -36.08 -13.77
N TYR A 23 -3.01 -37.13 -14.59
CA TYR A 23 -4.31 -37.73 -14.94
C TYR A 23 -5.06 -38.18 -13.69
N SER A 24 -4.39 -38.92 -12.79
CA SER A 24 -4.99 -39.40 -11.54
C SER A 24 -5.41 -38.25 -10.62
N LEU A 25 -4.65 -37.16 -10.59
CA LEU A 25 -4.96 -35.99 -9.79
C LEU A 25 -6.20 -35.27 -10.33
N VAL A 26 -6.24 -34.93 -11.62
CA VAL A 26 -7.31 -34.14 -12.22
C VAL A 26 -8.62 -34.91 -12.38
N THR A 27 -8.55 -36.24 -12.55
CA THR A 27 -9.74 -37.11 -12.62
C THR A 27 -10.20 -37.62 -11.26
N SER A 28 -9.49 -37.29 -10.18
CA SER A 28 -9.88 -37.67 -8.83
C SER A 28 -11.20 -37.00 -8.45
N ARG A 29 -12.09 -37.75 -7.79
CA ARG A 29 -13.32 -37.20 -7.18
C ARG A 29 -13.06 -36.09 -6.16
N TYR A 30 -11.83 -36.00 -5.65
CA TYR A 30 -11.41 -35.00 -4.68
C TYR A 30 -10.79 -33.75 -5.30
N PHE A 31 -10.50 -33.73 -6.60
CA PHE A 31 -9.83 -32.61 -7.25
C PHE A 31 -10.59 -31.29 -7.10
N VAL A 32 -11.85 -31.27 -7.53
CA VAL A 32 -12.70 -30.07 -7.44
C VAL A 32 -12.96 -29.64 -5.98
N PRO A 33 -13.30 -30.54 -5.04
CA PRO A 33 -13.38 -30.18 -3.62
C PRO A 33 -12.10 -29.56 -3.06
N GLN A 34 -10.93 -30.09 -3.40
CA GLN A 34 -9.64 -29.54 -2.95
C GLN A 34 -9.38 -28.15 -3.56
N LEU A 35 -9.67 -27.96 -4.85
CA LEU A 35 -9.59 -26.63 -5.48
C LEU A 35 -10.49 -25.62 -4.78
N LYS A 36 -11.74 -26.00 -4.45
CA LYS A 36 -12.66 -25.12 -3.71
C LYS A 36 -12.10 -24.73 -2.34
N ARG A 37 -11.47 -25.67 -1.61
CA ARG A 37 -10.77 -25.36 -0.35
C ARG A 37 -9.62 -24.36 -0.57
N GLY A 38 -8.80 -24.59 -1.60
CA GLY A 38 -7.71 -23.68 -1.97
C GLY A 38 -8.19 -22.27 -2.31
N VAL A 39 -9.30 -22.14 -3.04
CA VAL A 39 -9.91 -20.84 -3.34
C VAL A 39 -10.37 -20.12 -2.06
N VAL A 40 -10.94 -20.83 -1.09
CA VAL A 40 -11.34 -20.23 0.20
C VAL A 40 -10.11 -19.69 0.94
N LEU A 41 -9.02 -20.46 0.99
CA LEU A 41 -7.78 -20.03 1.63
C LEU A 41 -7.19 -18.77 0.95
N LEU A 42 -7.08 -18.80 -0.38
CA LEU A 42 -6.53 -17.67 -1.14
C LEU A 42 -7.39 -16.42 -1.04
N ARG A 43 -8.71 -16.57 -0.86
CA ARG A 43 -9.62 -15.43 -0.70
C ARG A 43 -9.35 -14.61 0.57
N SER A 44 -8.91 -15.25 1.65
CA SER A 44 -8.51 -14.51 2.86
C SER A 44 -7.31 -13.59 2.59
N ILE A 45 -6.36 -14.06 1.78
CA ILE A 45 -5.19 -13.27 1.38
C ILE A 45 -5.59 -12.16 0.40
N ASP A 46 -6.37 -12.52 -0.63
CA ASP A 46 -6.85 -11.61 -1.69
C ASP A 46 -7.58 -10.39 -1.11
N LYS A 47 -8.45 -10.61 -0.10
CA LYS A 47 -9.14 -9.56 0.65
C LYS A 47 -8.17 -8.49 1.19
N HIS A 48 -7.06 -8.91 1.79
CA HIS A 48 -6.07 -8.00 2.37
C HIS A 48 -5.21 -7.31 1.30
N LEU A 49 -4.86 -8.03 0.22
CA LEU A 49 -4.17 -7.44 -0.93
C LEU A 49 -5.00 -6.32 -1.57
N THR A 50 -6.29 -6.58 -1.82
CA THR A 50 -7.21 -5.58 -2.37
C THR A 50 -7.35 -4.37 -1.46
N GLU A 51 -7.26 -4.53 -0.13
CA GLU A 51 -7.29 -3.40 0.80
C GLU A 51 -6.02 -2.55 0.67
N PHE A 52 -4.84 -3.15 0.51
CA PHE A 52 -3.58 -2.40 0.32
C PHE A 52 -3.37 -1.81 -1.07
N GLU A 53 -4.16 -2.22 -2.06
CA GLU A 53 -4.22 -1.56 -3.37
C GLU A 53 -4.93 -0.19 -3.31
N LYS A 54 -5.74 0.05 -2.26
CA LYS A 54 -6.44 1.33 -2.05
C LYS A 54 -5.49 2.37 -1.45
N ASP A 55 -5.66 3.63 -1.89
CA ASP A 55 -4.91 4.79 -1.37
C ASP A 55 -5.28 5.15 0.09
N SER A 56 -6.39 4.64 0.62
CA SER A 56 -6.95 5.05 1.91
C SER A 56 -6.52 4.20 3.12
N THR A 57 -6.04 2.97 2.89
CA THR A 57 -5.76 1.97 3.94
C THR A 57 -4.56 2.39 4.75
N PRO A 58 -4.61 2.71 6.06
CA PRO A 58 -3.46 3.23 6.80
C PRO A 58 -2.37 2.17 7.08
N ILE A 59 -1.12 2.62 7.31
CA ILE A 59 0.04 1.73 7.51
C ILE A 59 -0.09 0.84 8.76
N SER A 60 -0.91 1.27 9.74
CA SER A 60 -1.30 0.49 10.91
C SER A 60 -2.00 -0.82 10.56
N GLU A 61 -2.65 -0.93 9.40
CA GLU A 61 -3.33 -2.17 8.97
C GLU A 61 -2.34 -3.32 8.72
N VAL A 62 -1.05 -3.02 8.46
CA VAL A 62 -0.03 -4.06 8.23
C VAL A 62 0.07 -4.96 9.45
N TYR A 63 0.32 -4.38 10.63
CA TYR A 63 0.41 -5.15 11.86
C TYR A 63 -0.90 -5.90 12.17
N LYS A 64 -2.04 -5.22 11.97
CA LYS A 64 -3.36 -5.80 12.18
C LYS A 64 -3.57 -7.08 11.37
N ILE A 65 -3.18 -7.08 10.11
CA ILE A 65 -3.38 -8.22 9.21
C ILE A 65 -2.60 -9.45 9.68
N PHE A 66 -1.38 -9.25 10.20
CA PHE A 66 -0.61 -10.36 10.75
C PHE A 66 -1.17 -10.90 12.07
N LEU A 67 -1.92 -10.11 12.83
CA LEU A 67 -2.72 -10.61 13.96
C LEU A 67 -3.98 -11.37 13.50
N ASP A 68 -4.64 -10.89 12.44
CA ASP A 68 -5.91 -11.45 11.96
C ASP A 68 -5.72 -12.73 11.11
N LEU A 69 -4.65 -12.82 10.31
CA LEU A 69 -4.41 -13.92 9.36
C LEU A 69 -4.40 -15.32 10.00
N PRO A 70 -3.73 -15.56 11.15
CA PRO A 70 -3.81 -16.86 11.83
C PRO A 70 -5.25 -17.25 12.20
N LEU A 71 -6.05 -16.29 12.67
CA LEU A 71 -7.46 -16.52 13.02
C LEU A 71 -8.30 -16.81 11.76
N GLU A 72 -8.06 -16.07 10.68
CA GLU A 72 -8.73 -16.30 9.39
C GLU A 72 -8.37 -17.67 8.80
N PHE A 73 -7.11 -18.12 8.93
CA PHE A 73 -6.69 -19.45 8.48
C PHE A 73 -7.22 -20.58 9.36
N ALA A 74 -7.31 -20.38 10.67
CA ALA A 74 -7.99 -21.33 11.55
C ALA A 74 -9.46 -21.55 11.16
N ALA A 75 -10.12 -20.50 10.65
CA ALA A 75 -11.49 -20.60 10.12
C ALA A 75 -11.61 -21.37 8.79
N CYS A 76 -10.51 -21.60 8.06
CA CYS A 76 -10.50 -22.18 6.70
C CYS A 76 -10.65 -23.72 6.62
N LYS A 77 -11.10 -24.41 7.66
CA LYS A 77 -11.21 -25.90 7.70
C LYS A 77 -9.92 -26.60 7.21
N LEU A 78 -8.78 -26.08 7.65
CA LEU A 78 -7.48 -26.68 7.43
C LEU A 78 -7.29 -27.86 8.38
N THR A 79 -6.50 -28.85 7.95
CA THR A 79 -5.97 -29.85 8.89
C THR A 79 -4.96 -29.20 9.83
N GLN A 80 -4.70 -29.80 10.99
CA GLN A 80 -3.72 -29.27 11.94
C GLN A 80 -2.33 -29.06 11.32
N ARG A 81 -1.93 -29.96 10.41
CA ARG A 81 -0.66 -29.85 9.69
C ARG A 81 -0.66 -28.69 8.70
N GLU A 82 -1.75 -28.50 7.96
CA GLU A 82 -1.89 -27.38 7.01
C GLU A 82 -1.91 -26.04 7.75
N LEU A 83 -2.62 -25.96 8.89
CA LEU A 83 -2.68 -24.75 9.71
C LEU A 83 -1.31 -24.37 10.25
N LYS A 84 -0.55 -25.34 10.78
CA LYS A 84 0.82 -25.10 11.26
C LYS A 84 1.74 -24.53 10.17
N ILE A 85 1.66 -25.09 8.96
CA ILE A 85 2.44 -24.58 7.82
C ILE A 85 2.01 -23.14 7.48
N ALA A 86 0.72 -22.84 7.54
CA ALA A 86 0.22 -21.50 7.27
C ALA A 86 0.70 -20.50 8.33
N GLU A 87 0.67 -20.86 9.61
CA GLU A 87 1.20 -20.05 10.72
C GLU A 87 2.71 -19.80 10.58
N GLU A 88 3.49 -20.83 10.24
CA GLU A 88 4.93 -20.70 9.94
C GLU A 88 5.17 -19.70 8.80
N ILE A 89 4.42 -19.80 7.70
CA ILE A 89 4.53 -18.86 6.57
C ILE A 89 4.14 -17.43 6.99
N VAL A 90 3.08 -17.27 7.79
CA VAL A 90 2.67 -15.95 8.28
C VAL A 90 3.76 -15.32 9.13
N SER A 91 4.39 -16.09 10.02
CA SER A 91 5.51 -15.63 10.84
C SER A 91 6.71 -15.22 9.98
N GLU A 92 7.15 -16.07 9.05
CA GLU A 92 8.27 -15.74 8.15
C GLU A 92 8.00 -14.47 7.33
N ARG A 93 6.75 -14.30 6.87
CA ARG A 93 6.36 -13.10 6.11
C ARG A 93 6.29 -11.87 7.00
N PHE A 94 5.82 -12.01 8.24
CA PHE A 94 5.83 -10.92 9.20
C PHE A 94 7.26 -10.45 9.46
N ASP A 95 8.18 -11.37 9.77
CA ASP A 95 9.59 -11.06 10.03
C ASP A 95 10.27 -10.36 8.84
N PHE A 96 9.86 -10.72 7.61
CA PHE A 96 10.39 -10.11 6.39
C PHE A 96 9.89 -8.67 6.16
N VAL A 97 8.61 -8.38 6.44
CA VAL A 97 8.00 -7.06 6.13
C VAL A 97 7.95 -6.11 7.31
N TYR A 98 8.00 -6.63 8.54
CA TYR A 98 7.83 -5.84 9.75
C TYR A 98 9.00 -4.88 9.94
N GLY A 99 8.66 -3.74 10.52
CA GLY A 99 9.60 -2.74 10.98
C GLY A 99 8.89 -1.90 12.04
N ASP A 100 9.64 -1.27 12.94
CA ASP A 100 9.05 -0.59 14.10
C ASP A 100 8.06 0.52 13.72
N ALA A 101 8.16 1.09 12.51
CA ALA A 101 7.17 2.02 11.97
C ALA A 101 5.76 1.41 11.83
N HIS A 102 5.65 0.12 11.47
CA HIS A 102 4.38 -0.59 11.40
C HIS A 102 3.77 -0.76 12.79
N GLY A 103 4.58 -1.18 13.77
CA GLY A 103 4.17 -1.33 15.16
C GLY A 103 3.78 0.01 15.78
N LEU A 104 4.57 1.05 15.55
CA LEU A 104 4.30 2.40 16.02
C LEU A 104 3.01 2.97 15.43
N ALA A 105 2.78 2.78 14.13
CA ALA A 105 1.53 3.21 13.52
C ALA A 105 0.33 2.46 14.10
N TYR A 106 0.45 1.16 14.36
CA TYR A 106 -0.60 0.39 15.02
C TYR A 106 -0.86 0.83 16.46
N LEU A 107 0.20 1.25 17.18
CA LEU A 107 0.12 1.80 18.53
C LEU A 107 -0.52 3.20 18.58
N LEU A 108 -0.31 4.00 17.53
CA LEU A 108 -0.83 5.36 17.37
C LEU A 108 -2.18 5.42 16.64
N ASP A 109 -2.66 4.33 16.03
CA ASP A 109 -3.99 4.28 15.44
C ASP A 109 -5.05 4.27 16.54
N PRO A 110 -5.97 5.26 16.61
CA PRO A 110 -7.00 5.30 17.64
C PRO A 110 -7.95 4.10 17.59
N ARG A 111 -8.04 3.40 16.45
CA ARG A 111 -8.90 2.22 16.31
C ARG A 111 -8.28 0.97 16.95
N SER A 112 -6.95 0.96 17.13
CA SER A 112 -6.20 -0.21 17.55
C SER A 112 -5.49 0.00 18.89
N CYS A 113 -4.80 1.13 19.09
CA CYS A 113 -4.01 1.43 20.29
C CYS A 113 -3.05 0.30 20.73
N GLY A 114 -2.52 -0.48 19.78
CA GLY A 114 -1.66 -1.63 20.09
C GLY A 114 -2.39 -2.85 20.64
N ASP A 115 -3.72 -2.97 20.46
CA ASP A 115 -4.49 -4.13 20.91
C ASP A 115 -3.95 -5.44 20.31
N GLY A 116 -3.74 -6.44 21.16
CA GLY A 116 -3.13 -7.73 20.76
C GLY A 116 -1.62 -7.71 20.46
N MET A 117 -0.94 -6.57 20.61
CA MET A 117 0.53 -6.50 20.49
C MET A 117 1.20 -7.19 21.67
N ASP A 118 2.16 -8.07 21.40
CA ASP A 118 2.92 -8.75 22.45
C ASP A 118 3.89 -7.79 23.16
N VAL A 119 4.30 -8.17 24.37
CA VAL A 119 5.14 -7.33 25.24
C VAL A 119 6.49 -7.02 24.60
N SER A 120 7.08 -7.96 23.87
CA SER A 120 8.40 -7.78 23.27
C SER A 120 8.36 -6.78 22.12
N THR A 121 7.36 -6.92 21.23
CA THR A 121 7.14 -5.96 20.14
C THR A 121 6.80 -4.57 20.69
N ARG A 122 5.90 -4.49 21.68
CA ARG A 122 5.53 -3.21 22.30
C ARG A 122 6.74 -2.51 22.90
N THR A 123 7.60 -3.24 23.60
CA THR A 123 8.83 -2.69 24.16
C THR A 123 9.79 -2.18 23.07
N SER A 124 9.92 -2.91 21.95
CA SER A 124 10.71 -2.47 20.79
C SER A 124 10.19 -1.16 20.22
N VAL A 125 8.87 -1.06 20.00
CA VAL A 125 8.21 0.13 19.46
C VAL A 125 8.33 1.34 20.39
N GLU A 126 8.14 1.15 21.69
CA GLU A 126 8.30 2.23 22.70
C GLU A 126 9.76 2.70 22.79
N SER A 127 10.73 1.78 22.65
CA SER A 127 12.15 2.11 22.55
C SER A 127 12.46 2.89 21.28
N PHE A 128 11.94 2.46 20.13
CA PHE A 128 12.09 3.17 18.85
C PHE A 128 11.52 4.59 18.92
N LEU A 129 10.31 4.75 19.48
CA LEU A 129 9.69 6.05 19.71
C LEU A 129 10.56 6.94 20.62
N SER A 130 11.09 6.38 21.70
CA SER A 130 11.96 7.11 22.63
C SER A 130 13.27 7.55 21.97
N GLN A 131 13.85 6.69 21.13
CA GLN A 131 15.06 7.00 20.37
C GLN A 131 14.82 8.11 19.34
N TRP A 132 13.66 8.10 18.66
CA TRP A 132 13.28 9.13 17.68
C TRP A 132 13.29 10.55 18.27
N PHE A 133 12.79 10.73 19.50
CA PHE A 133 12.75 12.03 20.17
C PHE A 133 13.99 12.37 21.01
N GLY A 134 14.95 11.43 21.09
CA GLY A 134 16.15 11.55 21.89
C GLY A 134 15.91 11.28 23.39
N LYS A 135 17.00 10.92 24.09
CA LYS A 135 16.96 10.48 25.50
C LYS A 135 16.32 11.52 26.43
N ASP A 136 16.55 12.80 26.18
CA ASP A 136 16.04 13.89 27.03
C ASP A 136 14.50 14.01 26.98
N ASN A 137 13.87 13.56 25.89
CA ASN A 137 12.42 13.62 25.71
C ASN A 137 11.73 12.25 25.84
N ALA A 138 12.48 11.19 26.14
CA ALA A 138 11.97 9.81 26.16
C ALA A 138 10.83 9.63 27.17
N ASN A 139 10.99 10.12 28.39
CA ASN A 139 9.94 10.03 29.41
C ASN A 139 8.70 10.83 29.02
N ASP A 140 8.89 12.04 28.49
CA ASP A 140 7.79 12.92 28.08
C ASP A 140 6.95 12.28 26.98
N VAL A 141 7.58 11.66 25.98
CA VAL A 141 6.85 11.02 24.87
C VAL A 141 6.10 9.79 25.35
N LEU A 142 6.65 9.00 26.27
CA LEU A 142 5.95 7.84 26.86
C LEU A 142 4.78 8.26 27.75
N ILE A 143 4.94 9.31 28.55
CA ILE A 143 3.82 9.91 29.32
C ILE A 143 2.73 10.43 28.38
N GLN A 144 3.14 11.05 27.27
CA GLN A 144 2.21 11.53 26.25
C GLN A 144 1.47 10.37 25.57
N LEU A 145 2.15 9.25 25.32
CA LEU A 145 1.56 8.03 24.75
C LEU A 145 0.52 7.42 25.69
N ALA A 146 0.83 7.28 26.97
CA ALA A 146 -0.13 6.80 27.97
C ALA A 146 -1.35 7.75 28.07
N SER A 147 -1.12 9.05 28.05
CA SER A 147 -2.19 10.06 28.07
C SER A 147 -3.06 10.01 26.80
N TYR A 148 -2.45 9.74 25.64
CA TYR A 148 -3.15 9.54 24.38
C TYR A 148 -4.05 8.29 24.42
N HIS A 149 -3.53 7.15 24.89
CA HIS A 149 -4.33 5.92 25.02
C HIS A 149 -5.53 6.11 25.96
N ARG A 150 -5.35 6.82 27.08
CA ARG A 150 -6.48 7.19 27.95
C ARG A 150 -7.50 8.06 27.24
N TYR A 151 -7.06 9.08 26.50
CA TYR A 151 -7.95 9.94 25.72
C TYR A 151 -8.75 9.16 24.68
N VAL A 152 -8.13 8.20 23.98
CA VAL A 152 -8.82 7.35 23.00
C VAL A 152 -9.85 6.45 23.68
N ALA A 153 -9.54 5.89 24.85
CA ALA A 153 -10.50 5.10 25.63
C ALA A 153 -11.74 5.95 25.99
N GLU A 154 -11.56 7.17 26.48
CA GLU A 154 -12.66 8.09 26.78
C GLU A 154 -13.48 8.46 25.52
N LEU A 155 -12.79 8.65 24.38
CA LEU A 155 -13.44 8.93 23.09
C LEU A 155 -14.31 7.77 22.60
N ARG A 156 -13.87 6.53 22.85
CA ARG A 156 -14.59 5.30 22.56
C ARG A 156 -15.81 5.14 23.48
N ASP A 157 -15.62 5.30 24.79
CA ASP A 157 -16.66 5.10 25.80
C ASP A 157 -17.79 6.14 25.67
N SER A 158 -17.42 7.38 25.36
CA SER A 158 -18.41 8.45 25.07
C SER A 158 -19.18 8.23 23.76
N SER A 159 -18.82 7.23 22.95
CA SER A 159 -19.45 6.91 21.66
C SER A 159 -19.61 8.15 20.77
N SER A 160 -18.60 9.02 20.81
CA SER A 160 -18.64 10.32 20.13
C SER A 160 -18.90 10.18 18.63
N ARG A 161 -19.49 11.20 18.01
CA ARG A 161 -19.68 11.23 16.54
C ARG A 161 -18.34 11.04 15.81
N HIS A 162 -17.26 11.62 16.34
CA HIS A 162 -15.91 11.45 15.81
C HIS A 162 -15.45 9.99 15.86
N TRP A 163 -15.69 9.28 16.98
CA TRP A 163 -15.38 7.85 17.10
C TRP A 163 -16.13 7.00 16.06
N LYS A 164 -17.43 7.25 15.88
CA LYS A 164 -18.24 6.53 14.89
C LYS A 164 -17.70 6.73 13.47
N LEU A 165 -17.35 7.96 13.10
CA LEU A 165 -16.77 8.27 11.79
C LEU A 165 -15.41 7.59 11.57
N LEU A 166 -14.59 7.43 12.61
CA LEU A 166 -13.32 6.69 12.55
C LEU A 166 -13.53 5.20 12.29
N ILE A 167 -14.42 4.56 13.04
CA ILE A 167 -14.70 3.13 12.91
C ILE A 167 -15.36 2.82 11.56
N GLU A 168 -16.25 3.69 11.09
CA GLU A 168 -16.85 3.60 9.75
C GLU A 168 -15.88 3.95 8.61
N ARG A 169 -14.61 4.25 8.90
CA ARG A 169 -13.57 4.65 7.93
C ARG A 169 -13.95 5.89 7.09
N LYS A 170 -14.86 6.73 7.60
CA LYS A 170 -15.26 8.01 6.99
C LYS A 170 -14.33 9.16 7.39
N LEU A 171 -13.73 9.08 8.57
CA LEU A 171 -12.64 9.95 8.99
C LEU A 171 -11.32 9.17 8.89
N ARG A 172 -10.35 9.69 8.13
CA ARG A 172 -9.03 9.04 8.01
C ARG A 172 -8.23 9.25 9.30
N VAL A 173 -7.37 8.27 9.63
CA VAL A 173 -6.50 8.33 10.80
C VAL A 173 -5.56 9.55 10.74
N HIS A 174 -5.04 9.86 9.55
CA HIS A 174 -4.26 11.08 9.32
C HIS A 174 -5.02 12.35 9.71
N ASP A 175 -6.27 12.49 9.26
CA ASP A 175 -7.08 13.69 9.48
C ASP A 175 -7.50 13.83 10.94
N PHE A 176 -7.72 12.70 11.63
CA PHE A 176 -7.88 12.68 13.09
C PHE A 176 -6.66 13.25 13.81
N TRP A 177 -5.46 12.81 13.43
CA TRP A 177 -4.23 13.35 13.99
C TRP A 177 -4.07 14.84 13.65
N CYS A 178 -4.39 15.29 12.44
CA CYS A 178 -4.36 16.71 12.08
C CYS A 178 -5.34 17.58 12.89
N GLY A 179 -6.54 17.08 13.18
CA GLY A 179 -7.55 17.80 13.97
C GLY A 179 -7.26 17.85 15.47
N LEU A 180 -6.35 17.01 15.98
CA LEU A 180 -6.05 16.92 17.40
C LEU A 180 -5.18 18.10 17.86
N LYS A 181 -5.62 18.88 18.84
CA LYS A 181 -4.85 19.99 19.44
C LYS A 181 -4.08 19.57 20.70
N LYS A 182 -3.83 18.28 20.85
CA LYS A 182 -3.16 17.65 22.00
C LYS A 182 -2.04 16.73 21.49
N PHE A 183 -1.12 16.39 22.37
CA PHE A 183 -0.07 15.40 22.13
C PHE A 183 0.89 15.77 20.99
N ASN A 184 1.41 17.01 20.98
CA ASN A 184 2.18 17.57 19.86
C ASN A 184 3.31 16.66 19.35
N ARG A 185 4.10 16.04 20.24
CA ARG A 185 5.21 15.17 19.82
C ARG A 185 4.69 13.93 19.10
N LEU A 186 3.67 13.27 19.64
CA LEU A 186 3.02 12.14 18.95
C LEU A 186 2.35 12.57 17.64
N GLN A 187 1.79 13.76 17.60
CA GLN A 187 1.17 14.31 16.39
C GLN A 187 2.18 14.48 15.26
N ASP A 188 3.39 14.98 15.57
CA ASP A 188 4.45 15.18 14.57
C ASP A 188 4.81 13.87 13.86
N ILE A 189 5.07 12.82 14.63
CA ILE A 189 5.41 11.50 14.07
C ILE A 189 4.19 10.80 13.44
N ALA A 190 2.99 10.93 14.02
CA ALA A 190 1.78 10.32 13.47
C ALA A 190 1.42 10.90 12.09
N LYS A 191 1.52 12.23 11.93
CA LYS A 191 1.31 12.88 10.63
C LYS A 191 2.26 12.34 9.58
N GLN A 192 3.53 12.13 9.93
CA GLN A 192 4.51 11.53 9.02
C GLN A 192 4.16 10.07 8.68
N LEU A 193 3.91 9.23 9.71
CA LEU A 193 3.59 7.81 9.54
C LEU A 193 2.35 7.59 8.66
N PHE A 194 1.27 8.32 8.92
CA PHE A 194 0.01 8.11 8.19
C PHE A 194 -0.02 8.75 6.79
N ARG A 195 1.00 9.55 6.44
CA ARG A 195 1.25 10.04 5.07
C ARG A 195 2.09 9.08 4.22
N CYS A 196 2.85 8.17 4.84
CA CYS A 196 3.67 7.21 4.10
C CYS A 196 2.80 6.37 3.16
N ALA A 197 3.30 6.15 1.93
CA ALA A 197 2.77 5.16 1.02
C ALA A 197 3.04 3.75 1.57
N ARG A 198 2.10 2.85 1.35
CA ARG A 198 1.92 1.66 2.21
C ARG A 198 2.07 0.36 1.44
N SER A 199 1.95 0.46 0.13
CA SER A 199 2.30 -0.58 -0.82
C SER A 199 2.89 0.11 -2.04
N MET A 200 3.68 -0.64 -2.80
CA MET A 200 4.16 -0.19 -4.10
C MET A 200 3.06 -0.18 -5.17
N SER A 201 1.81 -0.55 -4.82
CA SER A 201 0.68 -0.56 -5.78
C SER A 201 0.43 0.80 -6.43
N ALA A 202 0.71 1.91 -5.73
CA ALA A 202 0.66 3.25 -6.31
C ALA A 202 1.72 3.42 -7.41
N ALA A 203 2.92 2.89 -7.20
CA ALA A 203 3.97 2.85 -8.21
C ALA A 203 3.64 1.84 -9.33
N GLU A 204 3.01 0.69 -9.04
CA GLU A 204 2.58 -0.27 -10.07
C GLU A 204 1.47 0.30 -10.97
N ARG A 205 0.52 1.07 -10.41
CA ARG A 205 -0.45 1.86 -11.19
C ARG A 205 0.26 2.90 -12.04
N ASN A 206 1.32 3.52 -11.51
CA ASN A 206 2.16 4.43 -12.27
C ASN A 206 2.83 3.70 -13.45
N PHE A 207 3.53 2.59 -13.22
CA PHE A 207 4.13 1.77 -14.29
C PHE A 207 3.10 1.22 -15.30
N SER A 208 1.90 0.86 -14.85
CA SER A 208 0.82 0.44 -15.74
C SER A 208 0.36 1.60 -16.64
N THR A 209 0.37 2.83 -16.11
CA THR A 209 0.08 4.05 -16.87
C THR A 209 1.17 4.34 -17.90
N HIS A 210 2.45 4.06 -17.60
CA HIS A 210 3.51 4.13 -18.61
C HIS A 210 3.20 3.23 -19.81
N GLY A 211 2.65 2.03 -19.60
CA GLY A 211 2.21 1.15 -20.70
C GLY A 211 1.04 1.70 -21.53
N PHE A 212 0.19 2.54 -20.93
CA PHE A 212 -0.90 3.24 -21.61
C PHE A 212 -0.41 4.46 -22.41
N ILE A 213 0.44 5.30 -21.81
CA ILE A 213 0.98 6.52 -22.43
C ILE A 213 2.04 6.20 -23.48
N HIS A 214 2.86 5.18 -23.22
CA HIS A 214 3.97 4.76 -24.06
C HIS A 214 3.91 3.26 -24.33
N SER A 215 3.47 2.90 -25.53
CA SER A 215 3.58 1.52 -26.03
C SER A 215 4.83 1.38 -26.91
N LYS A 216 5.61 0.32 -26.68
CA LYS A 216 6.85 0.01 -27.44
C LYS A 216 6.68 -0.06 -28.96
N LEU A 217 5.44 -0.12 -29.46
CA LEU A 217 5.09 -0.37 -30.86
C LEU A 217 4.55 0.84 -31.63
N ARG A 218 4.06 1.89 -30.96
CA ARG A 218 3.37 3.01 -31.66
C ARG A 218 3.82 4.41 -31.28
N ASN A 219 4.28 4.63 -30.05
CA ASN A 219 4.69 5.96 -29.58
C ASN A 219 6.07 5.82 -28.95
N ARG A 220 7.13 6.03 -29.72
CA ARG A 220 8.49 6.09 -29.18
C ARG A 220 8.74 7.52 -28.72
N LEU A 221 8.37 7.80 -27.48
CA LEU A 221 8.74 9.03 -26.80
C LEU A 221 10.06 8.82 -26.10
N ASP A 222 10.84 9.88 -25.96
CA ASP A 222 12.05 9.85 -25.14
C ASP A 222 11.68 9.66 -23.64
N PRO A 223 12.49 8.96 -22.83
CA PRO A 223 12.18 8.70 -21.42
C PRO A 223 11.75 9.92 -20.63
N ASP A 224 12.39 11.07 -20.83
CA ASP A 224 12.09 12.31 -20.09
C ASP A 224 10.68 12.84 -20.42
N SER A 225 10.27 12.70 -21.69
CA SER A 225 8.92 13.07 -22.14
C SER A 225 7.85 12.14 -21.57
N VAL A 226 8.16 10.84 -21.44
CA VAL A 226 7.24 9.88 -20.83
C VAL A 226 7.07 10.16 -19.34
N GLU A 227 8.14 10.45 -18.62
CA GLU A 227 8.10 10.80 -17.20
C GLU A 227 7.26 12.06 -16.96
N ASN A 228 7.49 13.11 -17.75
CA ASN A 228 6.71 14.36 -17.67
C ASN A 228 5.22 14.13 -17.93
N LEU A 229 4.86 13.36 -18.96
CA LEU A 229 3.46 13.06 -19.28
C LEU A 229 2.79 12.23 -18.18
N VAL A 230 3.49 11.27 -17.59
CA VAL A 230 3.00 10.49 -16.46
C VAL A 230 2.80 11.38 -15.25
N HIS A 231 3.76 12.26 -14.94
CA HIS A 231 3.65 13.24 -13.86
C HIS A 231 2.42 14.15 -14.05
N ILE A 232 2.25 14.73 -15.24
CA ILE A 232 1.06 15.53 -15.60
C ILE A 232 -0.22 14.71 -15.43
N PHE A 233 -0.27 13.49 -15.97
CA PHE A 233 -1.45 12.63 -15.89
C PHE A 233 -1.87 12.29 -14.46
N PHE A 234 -0.90 12.06 -13.57
CA PHE A 234 -1.20 11.78 -12.15
C PHE A 234 -1.60 13.03 -11.38
N ASN A 235 -0.95 14.17 -11.64
CA ASN A 235 -1.23 15.40 -10.93
C ASN A 235 -2.51 16.08 -11.43
N ALA A 236 -2.82 16.01 -12.72
CA ALA A 236 -4.09 16.52 -13.27
C ALA A 236 -5.33 15.88 -12.62
N LYS A 237 -5.20 14.68 -12.03
CA LYS A 237 -6.27 14.03 -11.26
C LYS A 237 -6.41 14.54 -9.83
N LYS A 238 -5.45 15.33 -9.35
CA LYS A 238 -5.37 15.88 -7.99
C LYS A 238 -5.64 17.38 -7.96
N VAL A 239 -5.51 18.07 -9.10
CA VAL A 239 -5.80 19.50 -9.24
C VAL A 239 -7.33 19.67 -9.32
N ASP A 240 -7.88 20.49 -8.43
CA ASP A 240 -9.31 20.88 -8.46
C ASP A 240 -9.57 21.85 -9.62
N GLU A 241 -10.81 21.98 -10.08
CA GLU A 241 -11.20 22.90 -11.17
C GLU A 241 -10.78 24.36 -10.83
N GLN A 242 -10.83 24.72 -9.54
CA GLN A 242 -10.35 26.00 -9.01
C GLN A 242 -8.82 26.18 -9.03
N GLU A 243 -8.05 25.10 -8.87
CA GLU A 243 -6.58 25.18 -8.97
C GLU A 243 -6.13 25.26 -10.43
N LEU A 244 -6.90 24.67 -11.36
CA LEU A 244 -6.68 24.81 -12.81
C LEU A 244 -6.87 26.27 -13.30
N ASP A 245 -7.80 27.01 -12.69
CA ASP A 245 -8.03 28.43 -12.96
C ASP A 245 -6.85 29.31 -12.52
N GLU A 246 -6.12 28.95 -11.45
CA GLU A 246 -4.88 29.65 -11.07
C GLU A 246 -3.75 29.41 -12.07
N TYR A 247 -3.63 28.18 -12.60
CA TYR A 247 -2.61 27.85 -13.60
C TYR A 247 -2.87 28.50 -14.97
N THR A 248 -4.14 28.63 -15.38
CA THR A 248 -4.49 29.39 -16.60
C THR A 248 -4.15 30.87 -16.44
N HIS A 249 -4.41 31.46 -15.27
CA HIS A 249 -3.98 32.83 -14.98
C HIS A 249 -2.46 33.01 -15.03
N ILE A 250 -1.68 32.04 -14.56
CA ILE A 250 -0.20 32.07 -14.66
C ILE A 250 0.25 31.94 -16.12
N GLN A 251 -0.41 31.10 -16.92
CA GLN A 251 -0.11 30.97 -18.35
C GLN A 251 -0.39 32.29 -19.10
N ASP A 252 -1.50 32.96 -18.80
CA ASP A 252 -1.85 34.26 -19.38
C ASP A 252 -0.87 35.36 -18.95
N VAL A 253 -0.37 35.32 -17.71
CA VAL A 253 0.68 36.24 -17.24
C VAL A 253 2.01 35.97 -17.94
N LEU A 254 2.38 34.71 -18.16
CA LEU A 254 3.62 34.35 -18.85
C LEU A 254 3.58 34.68 -20.36
N VAL A 255 2.41 34.57 -21.00
CA VAL A 255 2.21 35.03 -22.38
C VAL A 255 2.36 36.54 -22.47
N ASN A 256 1.78 37.30 -21.52
CA ASN A 256 1.89 38.76 -21.50
C ASN A 256 3.29 39.30 -21.15
N ILE A 257 4.18 38.48 -20.57
CA ILE A 257 5.59 38.86 -20.30
C ILE A 257 6.48 38.63 -21.53
N GLY A 258 6.04 37.80 -22.49
CA GLY A 258 6.76 37.52 -23.74
C GLY A 258 6.56 38.55 -24.86
N ASP A 259 5.60 39.47 -24.69
CA ASP A 259 5.18 40.45 -25.70
C ASP A 259 5.79 41.86 -25.49
N GLU A 260 6.96 41.97 -24.85
CA GLU A 260 7.82 43.14 -25.08
C GLU A 260 8.60 42.89 -26.38
N GLU A 261 7.98 43.26 -27.51
CA GLU A 261 8.60 43.28 -28.83
C GLU A 261 9.90 44.11 -28.78
N ASP A 262 11.05 43.43 -28.95
CA ASP A 262 12.33 44.04 -29.23
C ASP A 262 12.27 44.68 -30.64
N PRO A 263 12.34 46.02 -30.78
CA PRO A 263 11.93 46.71 -32.00
C PRO A 263 13.02 46.74 -33.09
N ASP A 264 14.06 45.91 -33.02
CA ASP A 264 15.11 45.84 -34.03
C ASP A 264 15.19 44.44 -34.67
N GLY A 265 14.15 44.15 -35.45
CA GLY A 265 14.14 43.02 -36.38
C GLY A 265 15.14 43.23 -37.52
N GLN A 266 16.25 42.51 -37.48
CA GLN A 266 17.03 42.17 -38.67
C GLN A 266 17.19 40.66 -38.77
N ASN A 267 16.28 40.04 -39.53
CA ASN A 267 16.49 38.76 -40.17
C ASN A 267 17.70 38.88 -41.10
N HIS A 268 18.82 38.29 -40.70
CA HIS A 268 19.87 37.86 -41.63
C HIS A 268 19.93 36.34 -41.62
N ASP A 269 19.01 35.73 -42.37
CA ASP A 269 19.31 34.46 -43.03
C ASP A 269 20.35 34.74 -44.13
N GLU A 270 21.29 33.80 -44.30
CA GLU A 270 22.49 33.77 -45.17
C GLU A 270 23.77 33.87 -44.30
N GLU A 271 24.57 32.82 -44.08
CA GLU A 271 25.32 32.09 -45.10
C GLU A 271 26.01 30.83 -44.48
N TYR A 272 26.29 29.82 -45.34
CA TYR A 272 26.94 28.52 -45.13
C TYR A 272 28.29 28.55 -44.34
N VAL A 273 28.88 27.46 -43.84
CA VAL A 273 29.63 26.42 -44.60
C VAL A 273 30.07 25.27 -43.65
N TYR A 274 29.97 24.04 -44.16
CA TYR A 274 30.58 22.84 -43.57
C TYR A 274 32.11 22.92 -43.49
N TYR A 275 32.66 22.65 -42.32
CA TYR A 275 33.89 21.86 -42.13
C TYR A 275 33.77 20.99 -40.88
#